data_AF-A0AAD3D2R9-F1
#
_entry.id   AF-A0AAD3D2R9-F1
#
_cell.length_a   1.000
_cell.length_b   1.000
_cell.length_c   1.000
_cell.angle_alpha   90.00
_cell.angle_beta   90.00
_cell.angle_gamma   90.00
#
_symmetry.space_group_name_H-M   'P 1'
#
loop_
_entity.id
_entity.type
_entity.pdbx_description
1 polymer ?
#
loop_
_entity_poly.entity_id
_entity_poly.type
_entity_poly.pdbx_seq_one_letter_code
_entity_poly.pdbx_strand_id
1 'polypeptide(L)'
;MHDHDFLIKINGEVVYSNVAAELRSEITGRAMKSYLKTKYQWSDEVFPKIDWKSLEAYMKSISQQIRTNVHKLRYGWQFTRQRKNVFELHGKEDFELEDESCPLGCGDTDDTHHFLTCSSQPGFTKSNTELRRLDRFLQRCKTPQPLCHMILTGLRSVLCQGNPVVFFGSSEQEETAQILRSRRNQMETFLTRQP
;
A
#
# COMPACT_ATOMS: atom_id res chain seq x y z
N MET A 1 40.46 -17.86 -32.30
CA MET A 1 39.50 -16.81 -31.90
C MET A 1 38.91 -17.27 -30.58
N HIS A 2 39.41 -16.75 -29.46
CA HIS A 2 38.88 -17.13 -28.15
C HIS A 2 37.66 -16.26 -27.87
N ASP A 3 36.47 -16.87 -27.88
CA ASP A 3 35.28 -16.27 -27.29
C ASP A 3 35.53 -16.13 -25.80
N HIS A 4 35.76 -14.90 -25.35
CA HIS A 4 35.77 -14.60 -23.93
C HIS A 4 34.31 -14.46 -23.50
N ASP A 5 33.73 -15.56 -23.03
CA ASP A 5 32.44 -15.53 -22.35
C ASP A 5 32.57 -14.63 -21.10
N PHE A 6 31.98 -13.45 -21.18
CA PHE A 6 31.91 -12.52 -20.06
C PHE A 6 30.89 -13.02 -19.04
N LEU A 7 31.37 -13.64 -17.97
CA LEU A 7 30.54 -14.05 -16.83
C LEU A 7 30.32 -12.86 -15.89
N ILE A 8 29.09 -12.36 -15.85
CA ILE A 8 28.69 -11.30 -14.92
C ILE A 8 28.35 -11.94 -13.58
N LYS A 9 29.08 -11.55 -12.52
CA LYS A 9 28.81 -11.97 -11.15
C LYS A 9 28.18 -10.85 -10.34
N ILE A 10 27.10 -11.17 -9.64
CA ILE A 10 26.39 -10.28 -8.74
C ILE A 10 26.32 -10.99 -7.37
N ASN A 11 26.85 -10.36 -6.32
CA ASN A 11 27.03 -10.97 -4.98
C ASN A 11 27.75 -12.33 -4.97
N GLY A 12 28.65 -12.56 -5.94
CA GLY A 12 29.40 -13.82 -6.05
C GLY A 12 28.69 -14.90 -6.88
N GLU A 13 27.41 -14.72 -7.22
CA GLU A 13 26.65 -15.63 -8.07
C GLU A 13 26.71 -15.20 -9.53
N VAL A 14 26.80 -16.19 -10.44
CA VAL A 14 26.81 -15.93 -11.89
C VAL A 14 25.38 -15.73 -12.36
N VAL A 15 25.12 -14.59 -13.02
CA VAL A 15 23.79 -14.24 -13.52
C VAL A 15 23.74 -14.48 -15.02
N TYR A 16 22.93 -15.46 -15.44
CA TYR A 16 22.82 -15.88 -16.84
C TYR A 16 21.69 -15.19 -17.63
N SER A 17 20.73 -14.56 -16.93
CA SER A 17 19.57 -13.90 -17.57
C SER A 17 19.09 -12.72 -16.74
N ASN A 18 18.38 -11.78 -17.36
CA ASN A 18 17.84 -10.59 -16.70
C ASN A 18 18.87 -9.75 -15.91
N VAL A 19 20.13 -9.73 -16.37
CA VAL A 19 21.25 -9.02 -15.72
C VAL A 19 20.88 -7.58 -15.36
N ALA A 20 20.22 -6.85 -16.26
CA ALA A 20 19.83 -5.46 -16.00
C ALA A 20 18.81 -5.30 -14.86
N ALA A 21 17.94 -6.29 -14.64
CA ALA A 21 16.99 -6.29 -13.54
C ALA A 21 17.71 -6.62 -12.23
N GLU A 22 18.59 -7.61 -12.26
CA GLU A 22 19.35 -8.06 -11.09
C GLU A 22 20.35 -6.99 -10.61
N LEU A 23 21.04 -6.34 -11.56
CA LEU A 23 21.92 -5.21 -11.28
C LEU A 23 21.15 -4.03 -10.67
N ARG A 24 19.95 -3.72 -11.20
CA ARG A 24 19.08 -2.68 -10.63
C ARG A 24 18.61 -3.06 -9.23
N SER A 25 18.23 -4.31 -9.02
CA SER A 25 17.83 -4.83 -7.71
C SER A 25 18.97 -4.68 -6.69
N GLU A 26 20.20 -4.99 -7.06
CA GLU A 26 21.33 -4.83 -6.15
C GLU A 26 21.71 -3.38 -5.87
N ILE A 27 21.75 -2.55 -6.91
CA ILE A 27 22.14 -1.13 -6.78
C ILE A 27 21.09 -0.38 -5.95
N THR A 28 19.80 -0.60 -6.24
CA THR A 28 18.72 0.22 -5.67
C THR A 28 17.95 -0.47 -4.55
N GLY A 29 17.97 -1.80 -4.47
CA GLY A 29 17.15 -2.57 -3.55
C GLY A 29 17.51 -2.36 -2.09
N ARG A 30 18.81 -2.26 -1.75
CA ARG A 30 19.25 -1.95 -0.38
C ARG A 30 18.81 -0.55 0.05
N ALA A 31 19.04 0.46 -0.78
CA ALA A 31 18.62 1.83 -0.49
C ALA A 31 17.09 1.94 -0.38
N MET A 32 16.35 1.29 -1.28
CA MET A 32 14.89 1.24 -1.25
C MET A 32 14.36 0.54 0.01
N LYS A 33 14.93 -0.60 0.40
CA LYS A 33 14.57 -1.31 1.64
C LYS A 33 14.80 -0.40 2.86
N SER A 34 15.95 0.24 2.96
CA SER A 34 16.26 1.18 4.05
C SER A 34 15.31 2.38 4.08
N TYR A 35 15.01 2.96 2.91
CA TYR A 35 14.05 4.05 2.79
C TYR A 35 12.66 3.63 3.27
N LEU A 36 12.14 2.50 2.79
CA LEU A 36 10.81 1.99 3.16
C LEU A 36 10.72 1.69 4.66
N LYS A 37 11.73 1.01 5.22
CA LYS A 37 11.81 0.75 6.66
C LYS A 37 11.79 2.05 7.48
N THR A 38 12.57 3.04 7.07
CA THR A 38 12.65 4.33 7.77
C THR A 38 11.31 5.08 7.68
N LYS A 39 10.75 5.19 6.47
CA LYS A 39 9.51 5.92 6.19
C LYS A 39 8.31 5.36 6.95
N TYR A 40 8.19 4.04 7.00
CA TYR A 40 7.04 3.37 7.62
C TYR A 40 7.36 2.80 9.01
N GLN A 41 8.54 3.11 9.55
CA GLN A 41 9.02 2.63 10.85
C GLN A 41 8.95 1.10 10.99
N TRP A 42 9.20 0.37 9.90
CA TRP A 42 9.19 -1.08 9.91
C TRP A 42 10.49 -1.64 10.47
N SER A 43 10.39 -2.55 11.44
CA SER A 43 11.52 -3.33 11.92
C SER A 43 12.03 -4.33 10.86
N ASP A 44 13.23 -4.86 11.06
CA ASP A 44 13.77 -5.94 10.21
C ASP A 44 12.91 -7.20 10.23
N GLU A 45 12.07 -7.38 11.25
CA GLU A 45 11.13 -8.50 11.34
C GLU A 45 9.84 -8.27 10.56
N VAL A 46 9.42 -7.02 10.37
CA VAL A 46 8.18 -6.68 9.68
C VAL A 46 8.36 -6.71 8.17
N PHE A 47 9.49 -6.18 7.67
CA PHE A 47 9.73 -6.05 6.22
C PHE A 47 9.61 -7.37 5.45
N PRO A 48 10.13 -8.52 5.93
CA PRO A 48 10.00 -9.82 5.25
C PRO A 48 8.59 -10.43 5.33
N LYS A 49 7.75 -9.98 6.26
CA LYS A 49 6.36 -10.46 6.42
C LYS A 49 5.39 -9.83 5.41
N ILE A 50 5.82 -8.79 4.70
CA ILE A 50 5.04 -8.17 3.64
C ILE A 50 5.06 -9.11 2.43
N ASP A 51 3.88 -9.45 1.92
CA ASP A 51 3.74 -10.28 0.72
C ASP A 51 4.04 -9.47 -0.56
N TRP A 52 5.33 -9.22 -0.78
CA TRP A 52 5.83 -8.50 -1.96
C TRP A 52 5.48 -9.19 -3.27
N LYS A 53 5.41 -10.53 -3.27
CA LYS A 53 5.10 -11.33 -4.46
C LYS A 53 3.66 -11.11 -4.91
N SER A 54 2.71 -11.16 -3.98
CA SER A 54 1.30 -10.84 -4.30
C SER A 54 1.13 -9.39 -4.73
N LEU A 55 1.84 -8.45 -4.09
CA LEU A 55 1.84 -7.05 -4.51
C LEU A 55 2.35 -6.87 -5.94
N GLU A 56 3.47 -7.54 -6.29
CA GLU A 56 4.03 -7.50 -7.63
C GLU A 56 3.06 -8.10 -8.66
N ALA A 57 2.48 -9.27 -8.36
CA ALA A 57 1.51 -9.93 -9.22
C ALA A 57 0.29 -9.05 -9.49
N TYR A 58 -0.24 -8.38 -8.45
CA TYR A 58 -1.30 -7.40 -8.59
C TYR A 58 -0.89 -6.22 -9.47
N MET A 59 0.27 -5.61 -9.22
CA MET A 59 0.73 -4.47 -10.03
C MET A 59 0.95 -4.85 -11.50
N LYS A 60 1.35 -6.10 -11.78
CA LYS A 60 1.46 -6.62 -13.15
C LYS A 60 0.10 -6.89 -13.81
N SER A 61 -0.93 -7.22 -13.03
CA SER A 61 -2.27 -7.55 -13.58
C SER A 61 -3.10 -6.32 -13.97
N ILE A 62 -2.75 -5.13 -13.47
CA ILE A 62 -3.42 -3.88 -13.80
C ILE A 62 -2.71 -3.10 -14.93
N SER A 63 -3.47 -2.29 -15.66
CA SER A 63 -2.92 -1.47 -16.74
C SER A 63 -1.94 -0.41 -16.23
N GLN A 64 -1.06 0.08 -17.10
CA GLN A 64 -0.08 1.11 -16.75
C GLN A 64 -0.74 2.37 -16.17
N GLN A 65 -1.89 2.78 -16.72
CA GLN A 65 -2.64 3.94 -16.23
C GLN A 65 -3.12 3.72 -14.78
N ILE A 66 -3.66 2.53 -14.48
CA ILE A 66 -4.11 2.18 -13.12
C ILE A 66 -2.91 2.11 -12.18
N ARG A 67 -1.78 1.51 -12.60
CA ARG A 67 -0.55 1.49 -11.80
C ARG A 67 -0.10 2.88 -11.40
N THR A 68 -0.05 3.81 -12.36
CA THR A 68 0.32 5.20 -12.09
C THR A 68 -0.61 5.84 -11.07
N ASN A 69 -1.92 5.61 -11.18
CA ASN A 69 -2.89 6.12 -10.22
C ASN A 69 -2.71 5.50 -8.82
N VAL A 70 -2.45 4.20 -8.73
CA VAL A 70 -2.15 3.51 -7.46
C VAL A 70 -0.89 4.09 -6.82
N HIS A 71 0.16 4.35 -7.61
CA HIS A 71 1.37 5.01 -7.08
C HIS A 71 1.10 6.44 -6.61
N LYS A 72 0.35 7.23 -7.40
CA LYS A 72 -0.05 8.58 -6.99
C LYS A 72 -0.83 8.56 -5.68
N LEU A 73 -1.78 7.63 -5.56
CA LEU A 73 -2.51 7.39 -4.32
C LEU A 73 -1.58 7.04 -3.15
N ARG A 74 -0.75 6.02 -3.30
CA ARG A 74 0.10 5.50 -2.22
C ARG A 74 1.11 6.53 -1.70
N TYR A 75 1.66 7.35 -2.58
CA TYR A 75 2.62 8.40 -2.20
C TYR A 75 1.97 9.74 -1.94
N GLY A 76 0.63 9.78 -1.98
CA GLY A 76 -0.15 10.98 -1.85
C GLY A 76 0.06 11.96 -3.00
N TRP A 77 0.77 11.65 -4.10
CA TRP A 77 1.07 12.50 -5.27
C TRP A 77 -0.14 12.93 -6.11
N GLN A 78 -1.33 12.99 -5.52
CA GLN A 78 -2.44 13.69 -6.16
C GLN A 78 -2.16 15.17 -6.24
N PHE A 79 -2.71 15.76 -7.29
CA PHE A 79 -2.91 17.19 -7.33
C PHE A 79 -3.97 17.54 -6.29
N THR A 80 -3.67 18.51 -5.44
CA THR A 80 -4.59 19.10 -4.46
C THR A 80 -4.35 20.62 -4.47
N ARG A 81 -5.36 21.43 -4.15
CA ARG A 81 -5.19 22.89 -4.07
C ARG A 81 -4.16 23.29 -3.01
N GLN A 82 -4.15 22.59 -1.88
CA GLN A 82 -3.12 22.77 -0.85
C GLN A 82 -1.70 22.60 -1.43
N ARG A 83 -1.48 21.63 -2.32
CA ARG A 83 -0.17 21.46 -2.97
C ARG A 83 0.11 22.46 -4.07
N LYS A 84 -0.92 22.88 -4.80
CA LYS A 84 -0.78 23.96 -5.78
C LYS A 84 -0.21 25.20 -5.10
N ASN A 85 -0.77 25.59 -3.96
CA ASN A 85 -0.27 26.69 -3.13
C ASN A 85 1.20 26.50 -2.72
N VAL A 86 1.60 25.30 -2.28
CA VAL A 86 3.02 25.01 -1.96
C VAL A 86 3.94 25.25 -3.17
N PHE A 87 3.56 24.80 -4.37
CA PHE A 87 4.40 25.00 -5.56
C PHE A 87 4.40 26.45 -6.07
N GLU A 88 3.29 27.18 -5.92
CA GLU A 88 3.17 28.58 -6.35
C GLU A 88 3.92 29.53 -5.41
N LEU A 89 3.90 29.27 -4.10
CA LEU A 89 4.69 30.00 -3.09
C LEU A 89 6.20 29.92 -3.32
N HIS A 90 6.70 28.81 -3.89
CA HIS A 90 8.12 28.65 -4.18
C HIS A 90 8.59 29.38 -5.45
N GLY A 91 7.68 30.02 -6.20
CA GLY A 91 7.99 30.60 -7.51
C GLY A 91 7.90 32.12 -7.62
N LYS A 92 7.10 32.82 -6.79
CA LYS A 92 6.83 34.27 -6.94
C LYS A 92 6.48 34.93 -5.60
N GLU A 93 7.03 36.11 -5.35
CA GLU A 93 6.82 36.88 -4.11
C GLU A 93 5.41 37.53 -4.02
N ASP A 94 4.69 37.63 -5.14
CA ASP A 94 3.41 38.37 -5.26
C ASP A 94 2.20 37.46 -5.59
N PHE A 95 2.14 36.23 -5.05
CA PHE A 95 1.01 35.33 -5.36
C PHE A 95 -0.04 35.31 -4.23
N GLU A 96 -1.28 35.60 -4.58
CA GLU A 96 -2.43 35.39 -3.69
C GLU A 96 -2.69 33.89 -3.58
N LEU A 97 -2.69 33.36 -2.35
CA LEU A 97 -3.01 31.96 -2.09
C LEU A 97 -4.42 31.65 -2.59
N GLU A 98 -4.55 30.63 -3.44
CA GLU A 98 -5.88 30.14 -3.81
C GLU A 98 -6.54 29.48 -2.59
N ASP A 99 -7.87 29.63 -2.52
CA ASP A 99 -8.69 28.94 -1.54
C ASP A 99 -8.47 27.42 -1.63
N GLU A 100 -7.99 26.84 -0.53
CA GLU A 100 -7.73 25.42 -0.38
C GLU A 100 -9.01 24.58 -0.29
N SER A 101 -10.19 25.20 -0.39
CA SER A 101 -11.46 24.48 -0.40
C SER A 101 -11.57 23.48 -1.55
N CYS A 102 -12.31 22.40 -1.28
CA CYS A 102 -12.62 21.37 -2.25
C CYS A 102 -13.21 21.98 -3.52
N PRO A 103 -12.64 21.71 -4.72
CA PRO A 103 -13.14 22.26 -5.97
C PRO A 103 -14.54 21.72 -6.35
N LEU A 104 -15.01 20.69 -5.65
CA LEU A 104 -16.35 20.12 -5.81
C LEU A 104 -17.38 20.77 -4.88
N GLY A 105 -16.98 21.77 -4.08
CA GLY A 105 -17.87 22.57 -3.25
C GLY A 105 -18.47 21.81 -2.06
N CYS A 106 -17.80 20.78 -1.52
CA CYS A 106 -18.28 20.10 -0.31
C CYS A 106 -18.06 20.89 0.99
N GLY A 107 -17.28 21.99 0.93
CA GLY A 107 -16.99 22.86 2.07
C GLY A 107 -15.77 22.46 2.90
N ASP A 108 -15.18 21.28 2.64
CA ASP A 108 -13.94 20.83 3.29
C ASP A 108 -12.70 21.31 2.52
N THR A 109 -11.53 21.21 3.14
CA THR A 109 -10.22 21.44 2.51
C THR A 109 -9.87 20.34 1.50
N ASP A 110 -9.35 20.72 0.33
CA ASP A 110 -8.77 19.84 -0.68
C ASP A 110 -7.35 19.40 -0.25
N ASP A 111 -7.32 18.42 0.64
CA ASP A 111 -6.09 17.79 1.10
C ASP A 111 -5.83 16.43 0.43
N THR A 112 -4.76 15.75 0.84
CA THR A 112 -4.40 14.44 0.25
C THR A 112 -5.53 13.43 0.46
N HIS A 113 -5.89 12.64 -0.55
CA HIS A 113 -6.99 11.67 -0.46
C HIS A 113 -8.41 12.23 -0.17
N HIS A 114 -8.61 13.54 0.03
CA HIS A 114 -9.95 14.14 0.22
C HIS A 114 -10.97 13.65 -0.83
N PHE A 115 -10.56 13.58 -2.10
CA PHE A 115 -11.42 13.13 -3.20
C PHE A 115 -11.96 11.69 -3.05
N LEU A 116 -11.38 10.85 -2.18
CA LEU A 116 -11.86 9.48 -1.91
C LEU A 116 -13.02 9.47 -0.91
N THR A 117 -13.13 10.52 -0.09
CA THR A 117 -14.10 10.65 1.00
C THR A 117 -15.09 11.78 0.77
N CYS A 118 -14.82 12.67 -0.18
CA CYS A 118 -15.67 13.78 -0.58
C CYS A 118 -17.05 13.26 -1.04
N SER A 119 -18.12 13.67 -0.36
CA SER A 119 -19.49 13.29 -0.70
C SER A 119 -19.95 13.87 -2.03
N SER A 120 -19.40 15.03 -2.44
CA SER A 120 -19.67 15.69 -3.72
C SER A 120 -18.92 15.04 -4.90
N GLN A 121 -18.04 14.08 -4.65
CA GLN A 121 -17.30 13.38 -5.70
C GLN A 121 -18.21 12.37 -6.44
N PRO A 122 -18.23 12.37 -7.79
CA PRO A 122 -19.05 11.41 -8.56
C PRO A 122 -18.75 9.93 -8.25
N GLY A 123 -17.52 9.64 -7.80
CA GLY A 123 -17.09 8.29 -7.42
C GLY A 123 -17.48 7.86 -6.01
N PHE A 124 -18.02 8.76 -5.16
CA PHE A 124 -18.22 8.50 -3.74
C PHE A 124 -19.15 7.31 -3.49
N THR A 125 -20.28 7.28 -4.19
CA THR A 125 -21.25 6.18 -4.13
C THR A 125 -20.63 4.86 -4.58
N LYS A 126 -19.78 4.89 -5.61
CA LYS A 126 -19.10 3.69 -6.11
C LYS A 126 -18.09 3.18 -5.09
N SER A 127 -17.24 4.05 -4.53
CA SER A 127 -16.27 3.71 -3.49
C SER A 127 -16.97 3.08 -2.27
N ASN A 128 -18.06 3.68 -1.80
CA ASN A 128 -18.86 3.12 -0.70
C ASN A 128 -19.50 1.78 -1.06
N THR A 129 -19.93 1.61 -2.30
CA THR A 129 -20.48 0.32 -2.79
C THR A 129 -19.40 -0.76 -2.77
N GLU A 130 -18.18 -0.47 -3.20
CA GLU A 130 -17.07 -1.41 -3.17
C GLU A 130 -16.64 -1.76 -1.73
N LEU A 131 -16.61 -0.79 -0.81
CA LEU A 131 -16.36 -1.06 0.62
C LEU A 131 -17.42 -1.99 1.22
N ARG A 132 -18.70 -1.81 0.88
CA ARG A 132 -19.78 -2.72 1.30
C ARG A 132 -19.68 -4.09 0.65
N ARG A 133 -19.18 -4.19 -0.60
CA ARG A 133 -18.91 -5.48 -1.26
C ARG A 133 -17.79 -6.22 -0.56
N LEU A 134 -16.72 -5.51 -0.18
CA LEU A 134 -15.62 -6.09 0.59
C LEU A 134 -16.10 -6.60 1.96
N ASP A 135 -16.87 -5.81 2.70
CA ASP A 135 -17.46 -6.24 3.98
C ASP A 135 -18.26 -7.55 3.83
N ARG A 136 -19.18 -7.60 2.86
CA ARG A 136 -19.94 -8.83 2.56
C ARG A 136 -19.05 -10.00 2.15
N PHE A 137 -17.98 -9.74 1.40
CA PHE A 137 -17.02 -10.78 1.02
C PHE A 137 -16.30 -11.34 2.25
N LEU A 138 -15.82 -10.48 3.15
CA LEU A 138 -15.15 -10.87 4.39
C LEU A 138 -16.07 -11.68 5.30
N GLN A 139 -17.33 -11.26 5.43
CA GLN A 139 -18.38 -12.00 6.15
C GLN A 139 -18.63 -13.38 5.53
N ARG A 140 -18.75 -13.45 4.20
CA ARG A 140 -18.93 -14.72 3.47
C ARG A 140 -17.74 -15.67 3.66
N CYS A 141 -16.53 -15.14 3.73
CA CYS A 141 -15.32 -15.90 4.05
C CYS A 141 -15.21 -16.31 5.53
N LYS A 142 -16.23 -16.00 6.36
CA LYS A 142 -16.23 -16.23 7.81
C LYS A 142 -14.96 -15.66 8.46
N THR A 143 -14.56 -14.48 8.01
CA THR A 143 -13.42 -13.76 8.59
C THR A 143 -13.81 -13.32 10.00
N PRO A 144 -12.98 -13.56 11.03
CA PRO A 144 -13.26 -13.11 12.39
C PRO A 144 -13.58 -11.62 12.46
N GLN A 145 -14.56 -11.23 13.27
CA GLN A 145 -15.05 -9.86 13.34
C GLN A 145 -13.95 -8.83 13.65
N PRO A 146 -12.97 -9.10 14.55
CA PRO A 146 -11.85 -8.19 14.76
C PRO A 146 -11.02 -7.95 13.49
N LEU A 147 -10.82 -8.98 12.66
CA LEU A 147 -10.09 -8.88 11.39
C LEU A 147 -10.90 -8.14 10.33
N CYS A 148 -12.21 -8.37 10.25
CA CYS A 148 -13.10 -7.57 9.40
C CYS A 148 -13.02 -6.08 9.76
N HIS A 149 -13.15 -5.78 11.06
CA HIS A 149 -13.08 -4.43 11.57
C HIS A 149 -11.72 -3.80 11.27
N MET A 150 -10.61 -4.49 11.52
CA MET A 150 -9.27 -4.03 11.19
C MET A 150 -9.08 -3.71 9.70
N ILE A 151 -9.51 -4.61 8.82
CA ILE A 151 -9.35 -4.42 7.36
C ILE A 151 -10.17 -3.21 6.91
N LEU A 152 -11.43 -3.11 7.32
CA LEU A 152 -12.32 -2.03 6.90
C LEU A 152 -11.94 -0.68 7.53
N THR A 153 -11.60 -0.66 8.82
CA THR A 153 -11.13 0.53 9.53
C THR A 153 -9.76 0.97 9.00
N GLY A 154 -8.85 0.03 8.75
CA GLY A 154 -7.56 0.29 8.13
C GLY A 154 -7.70 0.89 6.73
N LEU A 155 -8.56 0.31 5.89
CA LEU A 155 -8.86 0.86 4.57
C LEU A 155 -9.48 2.25 4.67
N ARG A 156 -10.47 2.47 5.53
CA ARG A 156 -11.06 3.80 5.74
C ARG A 156 -10.03 4.81 6.24
N SER A 157 -9.17 4.42 7.17
CA SER A 157 -8.11 5.27 7.69
C SER A 157 -7.13 5.68 6.61
N VAL A 158 -6.70 4.74 5.77
CA VAL A 158 -5.86 5.02 4.59
C VAL A 158 -6.57 5.92 3.58
N LEU A 159 -7.89 5.79 3.45
CA LEU A 159 -8.69 6.63 2.56
C LEU A 159 -8.95 8.04 3.13
N CYS A 160 -8.96 8.20 4.46
CA CYS A 160 -9.26 9.46 5.17
C CYS A 160 -8.02 10.13 5.79
N GLN A 161 -6.80 9.76 5.39
CA GLN A 161 -5.52 10.19 6.01
C GLN A 161 -5.37 9.96 7.52
N GLY A 162 -6.23 9.14 8.15
CA GLY A 162 -6.04 8.75 9.54
C GLY A 162 -4.84 7.81 9.66
N ASN A 163 -4.03 7.96 10.72
CA ASN A 163 -3.25 6.82 11.20
C ASN A 163 -4.25 5.80 11.75
N PRO A 164 -4.29 4.55 11.23
CA PRO A 164 -5.19 3.55 11.78
C PRO A 164 -4.69 3.20 13.18
N VAL A 165 -5.26 3.83 14.20
CA VAL A 165 -5.03 3.42 15.58
C VAL A 165 -5.97 2.27 15.86
N VAL A 166 -5.53 1.06 15.55
CA VAL A 166 -6.22 -0.15 15.97
C VAL A 166 -5.80 -0.41 17.43
N PHE A 167 -6.63 0.01 18.37
CA PHE A 167 -6.54 -0.45 19.74
C PHE A 167 -7.12 -1.86 19.80
N PHE A 168 -6.32 -2.83 20.20
CA PHE A 168 -6.84 -4.09 20.65
C PHE A 168 -6.99 -3.98 22.17
N GLY A 169 -8.20 -4.23 22.68
CA GLY A 169 -8.33 -4.56 24.09
C GLY A 169 -7.51 -5.83 24.39
N SER A 170 -6.94 -5.93 25.59
CA SER A 170 -6.10 -7.08 25.99
C SER A 170 -6.80 -8.44 25.77
N SER A 171 -8.13 -8.51 25.86
CA SER A 171 -8.90 -9.73 25.55
C SER A 171 -9.00 -10.03 24.05
N GLU A 172 -9.17 -9.01 23.21
CA GLU A 172 -9.32 -9.17 21.75
C GLU A 172 -7.98 -9.50 21.07
N GLN A 173 -6.88 -9.02 21.65
CA GLN A 173 -5.52 -9.33 21.21
C GLN A 173 -5.19 -10.81 21.42
N GLU A 174 -5.60 -11.37 22.55
CA GLU A 174 -5.40 -12.77 22.91
C GLU A 174 -6.28 -13.71 22.07
N GLU A 175 -7.53 -13.33 21.82
CA GLU A 175 -8.44 -14.05 20.93
C GLU A 175 -7.94 -14.04 19.48
N THR A 176 -7.50 -12.89 18.97
CA THR A 176 -6.96 -12.78 17.61
C THR A 176 -5.65 -13.57 17.48
N ALA A 177 -4.78 -13.53 18.49
CA ALA A 177 -3.54 -14.30 18.52
C ALA A 177 -3.81 -15.82 18.59
N GLN A 178 -4.80 -16.27 19.35
CA GLN A 178 -5.21 -17.67 19.39
C GLN A 178 -5.79 -18.14 18.05
N ILE A 179 -6.62 -17.33 17.40
CA ILE A 179 -7.19 -17.65 16.08
C ILE A 179 -6.10 -17.77 15.02
N LEU A 180 -5.13 -16.85 15.01
CA LEU A 180 -4.00 -16.87 14.07
C LEU A 180 -3.08 -18.08 14.31
N ARG A 181 -2.81 -18.43 15.58
CA ARG A 181 -2.05 -19.65 15.93
C ARG A 181 -2.79 -20.92 15.51
N SER A 182 -4.10 -21.00 15.78
CA SER A 182 -4.94 -22.14 15.41
C SER A 182 -4.99 -22.35 13.89
N ARG A 183 -5.17 -21.28 13.11
CA ARG A 183 -5.18 -21.38 11.64
C ARG A 183 -3.81 -21.67 11.03
N ARG A 184 -2.72 -21.13 11.61
CA ARG A 184 -1.35 -21.48 11.21
C ARG A 184 -1.10 -22.97 11.40
N ASN A 185 -1.45 -23.52 12.56
CA ASN A 185 -1.30 -24.95 12.84
C ASN A 185 -2.14 -25.80 11.88
N GLN A 186 -3.40 -25.40 11.59
CA GLN A 186 -4.25 -26.09 10.61
C GLN A 186 -3.66 -26.08 9.18
N MET A 187 -3.08 -24.96 8.74
CA MET A 187 -2.39 -24.89 7.45
C MET A 187 -1.13 -25.75 7.41
N GLU A 188 -0.33 -25.76 8.48
CA GLU A 188 0.88 -26.60 8.59
C GLU A 188 0.50 -28.10 8.60
N THR A 189 -0.65 -28.47 9.19
CA THR A 189 -1.17 -29.85 9.18
C THR A 189 -1.74 -30.24 7.80
N PHE A 190 -2.26 -29.27 7.04
CA PHE A 190 -2.76 -29.50 5.68
C PHE A 190 -1.62 -29.69 4.68
N LEU A 191 -0.52 -28.92 4.83
CA LEU A 191 0.67 -29.02 3.97
C LEU A 191 1.51 -30.27 4.24
N THR A 192 1.44 -30.86 5.43
CA THR A 192 2.17 -32.09 5.80
C THR A 192 1.38 -33.39 5.51
N ARG A 193 0.13 -33.28 5.04
CA ARG A 193 -0.75 -34.42 4.74
C ARG A 193 -1.01 -34.65 3.25
N GLN A 194 -0.30 -33.95 2.34
CA GLN A 194 -0.32 -34.31 0.93
C GLN A 194 0.75 -35.38 0.66
N PRO A 195 0.38 -36.58 0.16
CA PRO A 195 1.33 -37.60 -0.25
C PRO A 195 2.11 -37.21 -1.52
#